data_AF-A0A6G3ML29-F1
#
_entry.id   AF-A0A6G3ML29-F1
#
_cell.length_a   1.000
_cell.length_b   1.000
_cell.length_c   1.000
_cell.angle_alpha   90.00
_cell.angle_beta   90.00
_cell.angle_gamma   90.00
#
_symmetry.space_group_name_H-M   'P 1'
#
loop_
_entity.id
_entity.type
_entity.pdbx_description
1 polymer ?
#
loop_
_entity_poly.entity_id
_entity_poly.type
_entity_poly.pdbx_seq_one_letter_code
_entity_poly.pdbx_strand_id
1 'polypeptide(L)'
;RGISIYLISYSYYQYYWKKKYVINLSLYFSIFKGLRSIIAFNLGSIIFGAFLMTIITILALVLRLLLKLVGAENKERTKSYARWARRVINFLLECCRRLSKQAYIEVVVSRENFIKSAHHVLIVFAHNPILTFLIELFNIFFLMFGSIVVCAATSLLCYYHLHLYQPKLTFSLFISIIIGGISIIVSF
;
A
#
# COMPACT_ATOMS: atom_id res chain seq x y z
N ARG A 1 -11.83 4.22 0.29
CA ARG A 1 -12.94 4.65 1.19
C ARG A 1 -12.63 5.92 1.98
N GLY A 2 -11.44 6.09 2.58
CA GLY A 2 -11.08 7.33 3.28
C GLY A 2 -10.97 8.58 2.39
N ILE A 3 -10.77 8.41 1.08
CA ILE A 3 -10.56 9.50 0.11
C ILE A 3 -11.85 10.31 -0.15
N SER A 4 -13.02 9.66 -0.19
CA SER A 4 -14.30 10.35 -0.45
C SER A 4 -14.71 11.24 0.73
N ILE A 5 -14.56 10.76 1.96
CA ILE A 5 -14.83 11.55 3.17
C ILE A 5 -13.85 12.73 3.29
N TYR A 6 -12.56 12.53 2.96
CA TYR A 6 -11.61 13.65 2.93
C TYR A 6 -11.96 14.70 1.88
N LEU A 7 -12.35 14.27 0.67
CA LEU A 7 -12.74 15.18 -0.40
C LEU A 7 -13.93 16.04 0.01
N ILE A 8 -14.93 15.44 0.68
CA ILE A 8 -16.11 16.15 1.20
C ILE A 8 -15.72 17.12 2.32
N SER A 9 -14.91 16.69 3.29
CA SER A 9 -14.43 17.58 4.38
C SER A 9 -13.52 18.70 3.88
N TYR A 10 -12.66 18.44 2.89
CA TYR A 10 -11.75 19.42 2.29
C TYR A 10 -12.49 20.45 1.43
N SER A 11 -13.49 20.00 0.65
CA SER A 11 -14.35 20.90 -0.11
C SER A 11 -15.23 21.75 0.81
N TYR A 12 -15.74 21.19 1.91
CA TYR A 12 -16.44 21.95 2.96
C TYR A 12 -15.55 23.00 3.64
N TYR A 13 -14.32 22.63 4.02
CA TYR A 13 -13.33 23.56 4.60
C TYR A 13 -12.96 24.71 3.66
N GLN A 14 -12.71 24.42 2.37
CA GLN A 14 -12.45 25.48 1.39
C GLN A 14 -13.64 26.42 1.19
N TYR A 15 -14.86 25.90 1.27
CA TYR A 15 -16.08 26.70 1.11
C TYR A 15 -16.37 27.60 2.31
N TYR A 16 -16.22 27.08 3.53
CA TYR A 16 -16.54 27.82 4.76
C TYR A 16 -15.40 28.73 5.25
N TRP A 17 -14.15 28.26 5.22
CA TRP A 17 -13.03 28.94 5.88
C TRP A 17 -12.29 29.93 4.97
N LYS A 18 -12.39 29.75 3.65
CA LYS A 18 -11.66 30.57 2.65
C LYS A 18 -12.48 31.71 2.05
N LYS A 19 -13.54 32.13 2.76
CA LYS A 19 -14.46 33.21 2.36
C LYS A 19 -13.83 34.62 2.27
N LYS A 20 -12.50 34.75 2.43
CA LYS A 20 -11.79 36.04 2.42
C LYS A 20 -11.10 36.39 1.10
N TYR A 21 -11.11 35.51 0.09
CA TYR A 21 -10.55 35.84 -1.23
C TYR A 21 -11.46 35.37 -2.36
N VAL A 22 -11.72 36.30 -3.28
CA VAL A 22 -12.65 36.27 -4.41
C VAL A 22 -12.68 34.90 -5.11
N ILE A 23 -13.87 34.31 -5.14
CA ILE A 23 -14.17 32.99 -5.67
C ILE A 23 -14.34 33.11 -7.18
N ASN A 24 -13.30 32.74 -7.92
CA ASN A 24 -13.41 32.32 -9.32
C ASN A 24 -12.55 31.07 -9.52
N LEU A 25 -12.86 30.00 -8.77
CA LEU A 25 -12.19 28.72 -8.94
C LEU A 25 -13.24 27.61 -9.06
N SER A 26 -13.44 27.15 -10.30
CA SER A 26 -14.31 26.03 -10.67
C SER A 26 -14.18 24.85 -9.70
N LEU A 27 -15.31 24.31 -9.22
CA LEU A 27 -15.40 23.16 -8.30
C LEU A 27 -14.52 21.98 -8.73
N TYR A 28 -14.39 21.76 -10.05
CA TYR A 28 -13.50 20.75 -10.63
C TYR A 28 -12.02 20.95 -10.24
N PHE A 29 -11.56 22.20 -10.18
CA PHE A 29 -10.18 22.54 -9.82
C PHE A 29 -9.90 22.30 -8.32
N SER A 30 -10.93 22.39 -7.47
CA SER A 30 -10.84 22.14 -6.03
C SER A 30 -10.79 20.65 -5.71
N ILE A 31 -11.57 19.83 -6.44
CA ILE A 31 -11.52 18.36 -6.36
C ILE A 31 -10.16 17.85 -6.85
N PHE A 32 -9.65 18.36 -7.97
CA PHE A 32 -8.32 18.01 -8.48
C PHE A 32 -7.19 18.46 -7.54
N LYS A 33 -7.29 19.64 -6.92
CA LYS A 33 -6.32 20.08 -5.88
C LYS A 33 -6.38 19.21 -4.64
N GLY A 34 -7.57 18.82 -4.18
CA GLY A 34 -7.77 17.90 -3.07
C GLY A 34 -7.16 16.53 -3.36
N LEU A 35 -7.46 15.96 -4.52
CA LEU A 35 -6.85 14.72 -5.02
C LEU A 35 -5.33 14.84 -5.13
N ARG A 36 -4.81 15.92 -5.72
CA ARG A 36 -3.36 16.16 -5.80
C ARG A 36 -2.72 16.29 -4.43
N SER A 37 -3.38 16.90 -3.45
CA SER A 37 -2.85 17.00 -2.09
C SER A 37 -2.84 15.65 -1.37
N ILE A 38 -3.89 14.84 -1.54
CA ILE A 38 -3.96 13.47 -0.99
C ILE A 38 -2.89 12.61 -1.64
N ILE A 39 -2.77 12.67 -2.96
CA ILE A 39 -1.80 11.92 -3.74
C ILE A 39 -0.39 12.38 -3.36
N ALA A 40 -0.10 13.68 -3.31
CA ALA A 40 1.22 14.18 -2.93
C ALA A 40 1.60 13.84 -1.48
N PHE A 41 0.66 13.92 -0.53
CA PHE A 41 0.93 13.61 0.88
C PHE A 41 1.14 12.11 1.11
N ASN A 42 0.31 11.27 0.48
CA ASN A 42 0.48 9.82 0.54
C ASN A 42 1.69 9.36 -0.28
N LEU A 43 1.95 9.94 -1.45
CA LEU A 43 3.17 9.67 -2.24
C LEU A 43 4.42 10.09 -1.47
N GLY A 44 4.40 11.22 -0.75
CA GLY A 44 5.51 11.64 0.09
C GLY A 44 5.86 10.59 1.14
N SER A 45 4.85 10.09 1.87
CA SER A 45 5.03 9.00 2.83
C SER A 45 5.43 7.67 2.18
N ILE A 46 4.91 7.35 0.99
CA ILE A 46 5.28 6.16 0.21
C ILE A 46 6.74 6.22 -0.24
N ILE A 47 7.17 7.34 -0.82
CA ILE A 47 8.54 7.56 -1.27
C ILE A 47 9.49 7.54 -0.07
N PHE A 48 9.11 8.18 1.04
CA PHE A 48 9.91 8.22 2.26
C PHE A 48 10.09 6.82 2.88
N GLY A 49 9.03 6.02 2.99
CA GLY A 49 9.17 4.66 3.49
C GLY A 49 9.99 3.76 2.54
N ALA A 50 9.90 3.97 1.21
CA ALA A 50 10.67 3.21 0.23
C ALA A 50 12.16 3.56 0.33
N PHE A 51 12.46 4.85 0.51
CA PHE A 51 13.80 5.33 0.81
C PHE A 51 14.36 4.72 2.11
N LEU A 52 13.57 4.68 3.17
CA LEU A 52 13.98 4.06 4.45
C LEU A 52 14.29 2.56 4.28
N MET A 53 13.45 1.83 3.56
CA MET A 53 13.71 0.40 3.27
C MET A 53 14.93 0.19 2.38
N THR A 54 15.19 1.09 1.43
CA THR A 54 16.43 1.05 0.63
C THR A 54 17.65 1.22 1.51
N ILE A 55 17.65 2.16 2.46
CA ILE A 55 18.75 2.34 3.43
C ILE A 55 18.97 1.05 4.25
N ILE A 56 17.91 0.47 4.80
CA ILE A 56 18.00 -0.78 5.58
C ILE A 56 18.55 -1.92 4.72
N THR A 57 18.14 -2.00 3.46
CA THR A 57 18.60 -3.02 2.51
C THR A 57 20.09 -2.86 2.20
N ILE A 58 20.55 -1.62 1.99
CA ILE A 58 21.97 -1.31 1.78
C ILE A 58 22.78 -1.67 3.03
N LEU A 59 22.30 -1.32 4.23
CA LEU A 59 22.97 -1.68 5.48
C LEU A 59 23.08 -3.21 5.66
N ALA A 60 22.00 -3.94 5.36
CA ALA A 60 21.99 -5.40 5.39
C ALA A 60 22.96 -6.01 4.36
N LEU A 61 23.10 -5.39 3.18
CA LEU A 61 24.07 -5.80 2.17
C LEU A 61 25.51 -5.62 2.66
N VAL A 62 25.83 -4.47 3.27
CA VAL A 62 27.16 -4.21 3.85
C VAL A 62 27.50 -5.23 4.93
N LEU A 63 26.56 -5.53 5.84
CA LEU A 63 26.75 -6.56 6.88
C LEU A 63 27.01 -7.96 6.28
N ARG A 64 26.30 -8.31 5.19
CA ARG A 64 26.52 -9.58 4.48
C ARG A 64 27.91 -9.64 3.83
N LEU A 65 28.40 -8.53 3.29
CA LEU A 65 29.74 -8.47 2.68
C LEU A 65 30.82 -8.65 3.75
N LEU A 66 30.69 -8.00 4.90
CA LEU A 66 31.59 -8.17 6.04
C LEU A 66 31.61 -9.63 6.54
N LEU A 67 30.43 -10.26 6.67
CA LEU A 67 30.34 -11.68 7.05
C LEU A 67 30.97 -12.62 6.01
N LYS A 68 30.97 -12.25 4.73
CA LYS A 68 31.60 -13.03 3.66
C LYS A 68 33.13 -12.92 3.72
N LEU A 69 33.65 -11.73 4.03
CA LEU A 69 35.09 -11.49 4.20
C LEU A 69 35.63 -12.24 5.42
N VAL A 70 34.99 -12.13 6.58
CA VAL A 70 35.41 -12.83 7.82
C VAL A 70 35.21 -14.35 7.72
N GLY A 71 34.18 -14.79 7.00
CA GLY A 71 33.90 -16.21 6.78
C GLY A 71 34.84 -16.89 5.78
N ALA A 72 35.58 -16.12 4.97
CA ALA A 72 36.56 -16.65 4.03
C ALA A 72 37.91 -16.98 4.69
N GLU A 73 38.25 -16.34 5.82
CA GLU A 73 39.54 -16.51 6.49
C GLU A 73 39.63 -17.69 7.47
N ASN A 74 38.52 -18.22 8.02
CA ASN A 74 38.58 -19.03 9.24
C ASN A 74 37.83 -20.38 9.23
N LYS A 75 38.30 -21.30 10.11
CA LYS A 75 37.88 -22.69 10.41
C LYS A 75 36.36 -22.95 10.39
N GLU A 76 35.95 -24.22 10.24
CA GLU A 76 34.55 -24.70 10.14
C GLU A 76 33.55 -24.10 11.15
N ARG A 77 33.97 -23.82 12.40
CA ARG A 77 33.10 -23.16 13.41
C ARG A 77 32.62 -21.77 12.96
N THR A 78 33.48 -20.99 12.33
CA THR A 78 33.19 -19.64 11.80
C THR A 78 32.16 -19.67 10.68
N LYS A 79 32.15 -20.75 9.87
CA LYS A 79 31.13 -20.97 8.83
C LYS A 79 29.74 -21.23 9.42
N SER A 80 29.65 -21.83 10.61
CA SER A 80 28.37 -22.02 11.31
C SER A 80 27.80 -20.69 11.82
N TYR A 81 28.61 -19.90 12.52
CA TYR A 81 28.22 -18.57 13.01
C TYR A 81 27.84 -17.61 11.86
N ALA A 82 28.61 -17.59 10.78
CA ALA A 82 28.31 -16.77 9.61
C ALA A 82 27.02 -17.20 8.88
N ARG A 83 26.63 -18.48 8.94
CA ARG A 83 25.32 -18.94 8.44
C ARG A 83 24.18 -18.49 9.33
N TRP A 84 24.36 -18.57 10.65
CA TRP A 84 23.36 -18.13 11.62
C TRP A 84 23.13 -16.62 11.56
N ALA A 85 24.20 -15.83 11.52
CA ALA A 85 24.12 -14.37 11.36
C ALA A 85 23.40 -13.96 10.06
N ARG A 86 23.66 -14.65 8.94
CA ARG A 86 22.93 -14.43 7.68
C ARG A 86 21.44 -14.71 7.82
N ARG A 87 21.04 -15.78 8.52
CA ARG A 87 19.62 -16.08 8.77
C ARG A 87 18.96 -14.98 9.62
N VAL A 88 19.62 -14.50 10.66
CA VAL A 88 19.11 -13.40 11.51
C VAL A 88 18.94 -12.12 10.68
N ILE A 89 19.92 -11.75 9.87
CA ILE A 89 19.82 -10.57 8.98
C ILE A 89 18.64 -10.72 8.02
N ASN A 90 18.44 -11.90 7.43
CA ASN A 90 17.32 -12.15 6.52
C ASN A 90 15.97 -12.06 7.23
N PHE A 91 15.87 -12.62 8.44
CA PHE A 91 14.68 -12.54 9.24
C PHE A 91 14.35 -11.09 9.62
N LEU A 92 15.34 -10.33 10.08
CA LEU A 92 15.17 -8.94 10.46
C LEU A 92 14.75 -8.07 9.26
N LEU A 93 15.34 -8.31 8.08
CA LEU A 93 14.97 -7.62 6.85
C LEU A 93 13.51 -7.91 6.43
N GLU A 94 13.08 -9.15 6.53
CA GLU A 94 11.69 -9.53 6.22
C GLU A 94 10.70 -8.96 7.24
N CYS A 95 11.06 -8.93 8.53
CA CYS A 95 10.28 -8.24 9.56
C CYS A 95 10.13 -6.75 9.25
N CYS A 96 11.22 -6.05 8.92
CA CYS A 96 11.17 -4.63 8.52
C CYS A 96 10.30 -4.42 7.27
N ARG A 97 10.33 -5.36 6.32
CA ARG A 97 9.51 -5.29 5.10
C ARG A 97 8.03 -5.45 5.39
N ARG A 98 7.66 -6.40 6.26
CA ARG A 98 6.28 -6.61 6.72
C ARG A 98 5.77 -5.42 7.52
N LEU A 99 6.58 -4.92 8.45
CA LEU A 99 6.25 -3.75 9.24
C LEU A 99 6.02 -2.51 8.35
N SER A 100 6.89 -2.29 7.36
CA SER A 100 6.74 -1.17 6.42
C SER A 100 5.45 -1.26 5.63
N LYS A 101 5.06 -2.47 5.17
CA LYS A 101 3.76 -2.69 4.50
C LYS A 101 2.60 -2.33 5.42
N GLN A 102 2.62 -2.76 6.68
CA GLN A 102 1.56 -2.43 7.63
C GLN A 102 1.54 -0.94 7.99
N ALA A 103 2.71 -0.32 8.14
CA ALA A 103 2.83 1.12 8.35
C ALA A 103 2.24 1.93 7.19
N TYR A 104 2.39 1.49 5.93
CA TYR A 104 1.75 2.16 4.79
C TYR A 104 0.22 2.08 4.83
N ILE A 105 -0.33 0.93 5.22
CA ILE A 105 -1.78 0.77 5.39
C ILE A 105 -2.25 1.73 6.48
N GLU A 106 -1.53 1.80 7.60
CA GLU A 106 -1.83 2.70 8.71
C GLU A 106 -1.71 4.19 8.32
N VAL A 107 -0.75 4.59 7.48
CA VAL A 107 -0.67 5.96 6.95
C VAL A 107 -1.94 6.34 6.19
N VAL A 108 -2.46 5.43 5.37
CA VAL A 108 -3.68 5.67 4.58
C VAL A 108 -4.92 5.77 5.47
N VAL A 109 -4.98 5.00 6.56
CA VAL A 109 -6.10 4.99 7.51
C VAL A 109 -6.05 6.17 8.46
N SER A 110 -4.93 6.35 9.16
CA SER A 110 -4.76 7.33 10.24
C SER A 110 -4.42 8.73 9.73
N ARG A 111 -4.06 8.87 8.44
CA ARG A 111 -3.65 10.13 7.79
C ARG A 111 -2.51 10.87 8.50
N GLU A 112 -1.69 10.13 9.23
CA GLU A 112 -0.51 10.65 9.91
C GLU A 112 0.76 10.41 9.07
N ASN A 113 1.87 11.00 9.51
CA ASN A 113 3.16 10.79 8.89
C ASN A 113 3.64 9.34 9.08
N PHE A 114 4.39 8.81 8.12
CA PHE A 114 4.90 7.43 8.12
C PHE A 114 5.55 7.01 9.44
N ILE A 115 6.33 7.88 10.09
CA ILE A 115 7.00 7.55 11.36
C ILE A 115 6.00 7.29 12.50
N LYS A 116 4.95 8.12 12.63
CA LYS A 116 3.93 7.93 13.67
C LYS A 116 3.11 6.67 13.42
N SER A 117 2.72 6.45 12.17
CA SER A 117 2.01 5.24 11.75
C SER A 117 2.86 3.98 11.96
N ALA A 118 4.15 4.00 11.62
CA ALA A 118 5.06 2.89 11.86
C ALA A 118 5.24 2.59 13.36
N HIS A 119 5.32 3.64 14.19
CA HIS A 119 5.40 3.50 15.64
C HIS A 119 4.12 2.89 16.24
N HIS A 120 2.95 3.32 15.77
CA HIS A 120 1.67 2.75 16.19
C HIS A 120 1.59 1.26 15.83
N VAL A 121 1.93 0.90 14.59
CA VAL A 121 2.00 -0.50 14.14
C VAL A 121 3.00 -1.32 14.96
N LEU A 122 4.16 -0.76 15.30
CA LEU A 122 5.15 -1.42 16.17
C LEU A 122 4.59 -1.72 17.56
N ILE A 123 3.89 -0.76 18.18
CA ILE A 123 3.28 -0.94 19.49
C ILE A 123 2.22 -2.04 19.42
N VAL A 124 1.35 -2.00 18.41
CA VAL A 124 0.29 -3.01 18.22
C VAL A 124 0.90 -4.40 18.00
N PHE A 125 1.94 -4.51 17.17
CA PHE A 125 2.64 -5.77 16.93
C PHE A 125 3.31 -6.31 18.20
N ALA A 126 3.94 -5.44 18.99
CA ALA A 126 4.65 -5.82 20.21
C ALA A 126 3.69 -6.28 21.32
N HIS A 127 2.52 -5.67 21.45
CA HIS A 127 1.56 -6.01 22.50
C HIS A 127 0.65 -7.19 22.10
N ASN A 128 0.25 -7.27 20.83
CA ASN A 128 -0.76 -8.24 20.37
C ASN A 128 -0.44 -8.79 18.97
N PRO A 129 0.50 -9.74 18.84
CA PRO A 129 0.86 -10.34 17.55
C PRO A 129 -0.31 -11.11 16.92
N ILE A 130 -1.18 -11.72 17.74
CA ILE A 130 -2.37 -12.46 17.30
C ILE A 130 -3.38 -11.53 16.64
N LEU A 131 -3.65 -10.38 17.26
CA LEU A 131 -4.55 -9.36 16.71
C LEU A 131 -4.02 -8.85 15.37
N THR A 132 -2.71 -8.62 15.29
CA THR A 132 -2.07 -8.15 14.06
C THR A 132 -2.25 -9.14 12.89
N PHE A 133 -2.13 -10.44 13.16
CA PHE A 133 -2.42 -11.48 12.17
C PHE A 133 -3.90 -11.50 11.77
N LEU A 134 -4.81 -11.33 12.72
CA LEU A 134 -6.25 -11.30 12.47
C LEU A 134 -6.67 -10.11 11.60
N ILE A 135 -6.08 -8.93 11.85
CA ILE A 135 -6.27 -7.72 11.04
C ILE A 135 -5.76 -7.94 9.61
N GLU A 136 -4.62 -8.58 9.44
CA GLU A 136 -4.08 -8.93 8.12
C GLU A 136 -5.02 -9.87 7.35
N LEU A 137 -5.59 -10.87 8.05
CA LEU A 137 -6.58 -11.77 7.48
C LEU A 137 -7.85 -11.03 7.05
N PHE A 138 -8.40 -10.16 7.90
CA PHE A 138 -9.55 -9.34 7.53
C PHE A 138 -9.27 -8.42 6.37
N ASN A 139 -8.08 -7.82 6.31
CA ASN A 139 -7.69 -6.96 5.21
C ASN A 139 -7.70 -7.74 3.88
N ILE A 140 -7.18 -8.98 3.87
CA ILE A 140 -7.25 -9.90 2.72
C ILE A 140 -8.71 -10.15 2.32
N PHE A 141 -9.59 -10.48 3.28
CA PHE A 141 -11.01 -10.70 3.00
C PHE A 141 -11.70 -9.47 2.41
N PHE A 142 -11.46 -8.29 2.98
CA PHE A 142 -12.05 -7.05 2.47
C PHE A 142 -11.52 -6.67 1.09
N LEU A 143 -10.22 -6.90 0.81
CA LEU A 143 -9.64 -6.63 -0.50
C LEU A 143 -10.24 -7.56 -1.56
N MET A 144 -10.39 -8.84 -1.23
CA MET A 144 -11.02 -9.83 -2.10
C MET A 144 -12.47 -9.44 -2.40
N PHE A 145 -13.26 -9.17 -1.37
CA PHE A 145 -14.66 -8.77 -1.55
C PHE A 145 -14.79 -7.45 -2.35
N GLY A 146 -13.94 -6.47 -2.05
CA GLY A 146 -13.87 -5.21 -2.80
C GLY A 146 -13.56 -5.42 -4.27
N SER A 147 -12.60 -6.28 -4.61
CA SER A 147 -12.26 -6.58 -6.01
C SER A 147 -13.41 -7.24 -6.76
N ILE A 148 -14.14 -8.17 -6.14
CA ILE A 148 -15.30 -8.84 -6.74
C ILE A 148 -16.39 -7.81 -7.06
N VAL A 149 -16.73 -6.95 -6.09
CA VAL A 149 -17.75 -5.91 -6.28
C VAL A 149 -17.36 -4.93 -7.38
N VAL A 150 -16.09 -4.50 -7.42
CA VAL A 150 -15.61 -3.58 -8.46
C VAL A 150 -15.64 -4.24 -9.84
N CYS A 151 -15.21 -5.50 -9.97
CA CYS A 151 -15.29 -6.24 -11.24
C CYS A 151 -16.74 -6.48 -11.70
N ALA A 152 -17.65 -6.76 -10.78
CA ALA A 152 -19.07 -6.91 -11.10
C ALA A 152 -19.68 -5.57 -11.57
N ALA A 153 -19.34 -4.47 -10.90
CA ALA A 153 -19.84 -3.14 -11.28
C ALA A 153 -19.28 -2.68 -12.62
N THR A 154 -17.97 -2.85 -12.87
CA THR A 154 -17.35 -2.45 -14.14
C THR A 154 -17.83 -3.31 -15.31
N SER A 155 -18.04 -4.61 -15.11
CA SER A 155 -18.62 -5.49 -16.14
C SER A 155 -20.06 -5.13 -16.48
N LEU A 156 -20.90 -4.82 -15.47
CA LEU A 156 -22.27 -4.34 -15.70
C LEU A 156 -22.32 -3.00 -16.45
N LEU A 157 -21.50 -2.03 -16.04
CA LEU A 157 -21.40 -0.74 -16.73
C LEU A 157 -20.91 -0.90 -18.17
N CYS A 158 -19.93 -1.77 -18.39
CA CYS A 158 -19.42 -2.05 -19.73
C CYS A 158 -20.49 -2.73 -20.59
N TYR A 159 -21.24 -3.69 -20.05
CA TYR A 159 -22.37 -4.33 -20.73
C TYR A 159 -23.45 -3.31 -21.14
N TYR A 160 -23.85 -2.42 -20.23
CA TYR A 160 -24.85 -1.39 -20.51
C TYR A 160 -24.38 -0.42 -21.60
N HIS A 161 -23.13 0.03 -21.53
CA HIS A 161 -22.54 0.92 -22.52
C HIS A 161 -22.43 0.23 -23.91
N LEU A 162 -22.03 -1.04 -23.95
CA LEU A 162 -21.91 -1.77 -25.22
C LEU A 162 -23.27 -2.03 -25.87
N HIS A 163 -24.28 -2.35 -25.06
CA HIS A 163 -25.66 -2.59 -25.52
C HIS A 163 -26.26 -1.36 -26.22
N LEU A 164 -25.89 -0.16 -25.78
CA LEU A 164 -26.35 1.10 -26.39
C LEU A 164 -25.67 1.44 -27.72
N TYR A 165 -24.43 0.98 -27.98
CA TYR A 165 -23.64 1.43 -29.14
C TYR A 165 -23.42 0.37 -30.24
N GLN A 166 -23.27 -0.93 -29.92
CA GLN A 166 -23.03 -1.99 -30.92
C GLN A 166 -23.47 -3.39 -30.39
N PRO A 167 -24.56 -3.99 -30.91
CA PRO A 167 -25.11 -5.25 -30.38
C PRO A 167 -24.32 -6.52 -30.78
N LYS A 168 -23.35 -6.44 -31.70
CA LYS A 168 -22.62 -7.61 -32.24
C LYS A 168 -21.33 -7.98 -31.49
N LEU A 169 -20.93 -7.22 -30.47
CA LEU A 169 -19.63 -7.36 -29.80
C LEU A 169 -19.73 -7.92 -28.36
N THR A 170 -20.74 -8.73 -28.07
CA THR A 170 -20.98 -9.34 -26.74
C THR A 170 -19.92 -10.38 -26.35
N PHE A 171 -19.23 -11.00 -27.31
CA PHE A 171 -18.23 -12.05 -27.05
C PHE A 171 -16.94 -11.53 -26.41
N SER A 172 -16.60 -10.24 -26.57
CA SER A 172 -15.38 -9.64 -26.01
C SER A 172 -15.48 -9.36 -24.50
N LEU A 173 -16.69 -9.15 -23.97
CA LEU A 173 -16.92 -8.89 -22.53
C LEU A 173 -16.59 -10.10 -21.66
N PHE A 174 -16.89 -11.31 -22.13
CA PHE A 174 -16.62 -12.55 -21.41
C PHE A 174 -15.11 -12.74 -21.19
N ILE A 175 -14.31 -12.40 -22.20
CA ILE A 175 -12.85 -12.46 -22.15
C ILE A 175 -12.28 -11.45 -21.14
N SER A 176 -12.83 -10.23 -21.07
CA SER A 176 -12.37 -9.21 -20.11
C SER A 176 -12.72 -9.58 -18.66
N ILE A 177 -13.89 -10.17 -18.41
CA ILE A 177 -14.29 -10.66 -17.08
C ILE A 177 -13.41 -11.84 -16.65
N ILE A 178 -13.10 -12.76 -17.56
CA ILE A 178 -12.21 -13.89 -17.29
C ILE A 178 -10.78 -13.42 -17.01
N ILE A 179 -10.24 -12.49 -17.81
CA ILE A 179 -8.89 -11.93 -17.58
C ILE A 179 -8.85 -11.15 -16.24
N GLY A 180 -9.89 -10.39 -15.91
CA GLY A 180 -10.02 -9.71 -14.63
C GLY A 180 -10.09 -10.69 -13.45
N GLY A 181 -10.87 -11.76 -13.57
CA GLY A 181 -10.96 -12.83 -12.57
C GLY A 181 -9.64 -13.57 -12.37
N ILE A 182 -8.94 -13.90 -13.46
CA ILE A 182 -7.60 -14.53 -13.42
C ILE A 182 -6.58 -13.58 -12.79
N SER A 183 -6.62 -12.28 -13.11
CA SER A 183 -5.73 -11.29 -12.49
C SER A 183 -5.95 -11.16 -10.98
N ILE A 184 -7.18 -11.36 -10.49
CA ILE A 184 -7.49 -11.35 -9.05
C ILE A 184 -6.94 -12.61 -8.38
N ILE A 185 -7.10 -13.79 -9.00
CA ILE A 185 -6.56 -15.06 -8.49
C ILE A 185 -5.02 -15.05 -8.46
N VAL A 186 -4.38 -14.44 -9.46
CA VAL A 186 -2.91 -14.35 -9.55
C VAL A 186 -2.33 -13.27 -8.63
N SER A 187 -3.12 -12.28 -8.21
CA SER A 187 -2.65 -11.21 -7.30
C SER A 187 -2.74 -11.57 -5.81
N PHE A 188 -3.37 -12.69 -5.47
CA PHE A 188 -3.47 -13.26 -4.12
C PHE A 188 -2.53 -14.45 -3.94
#